data_AF-A0A9X4M297-F1
#
_entry.id   AF-A0A9X4M297-F1
#
_cell.length_a   1.000
_cell.length_b   1.000
_cell.length_c   1.000
_cell.angle_alpha   90.00
_cell.angle_beta   90.00
_cell.angle_gamma   90.00
#
_symmetry.space_group_name_H-M   'P 1'
#
loop_
_entity.id
_entity.type
_entity.pdbx_description
1 polymer ?
#
loop_
_entity_poly.entity_id
_entity_poly.type
_entity_poly.pdbx_seq_one_letter_code
_entity_poly.pdbx_strand_id
1 'polypeptide(L)'
;MSGTLKVDLAAFGELIDTVGRAADALKQSSGALKNVSARDLGTHSLDSAAARFQDRWGYGIEKIAYASATMVDGLKETRTTYAKAEESNQSLMKMFEAPLSAGGSGPAPQSPASQRVPGILNMDPHE
;
A
#
# COMPACT_ATOMS: atom_id res chain seq x y z
N MET A 1 7.61 -2.31 10.61
CA MET A 1 7.45 -1.24 9.59
C MET A 1 5.99 -0.89 9.24
N SER A 2 4.96 -1.61 9.73
CA SER A 2 3.54 -1.30 9.46
C SER A 2 3.02 -0.01 10.14
N GLY A 3 3.67 0.45 11.21
CA GLY A 3 3.27 1.65 11.96
C GLY A 3 3.40 2.96 11.16
N THR A 4 4.49 3.13 10.40
CA THR A 4 4.77 4.37 9.66
C THR A 4 3.78 4.60 8.52
N LEU A 5 3.49 3.55 7.73
CA LEU A 5 2.53 3.62 6.62
C LEU A 5 1.10 3.98 7.07
N LYS A 6 0.67 3.54 8.25
CA LYS A 6 -0.65 3.91 8.79
C LYS A 6 -0.73 5.41 9.12
N VAL A 7 0.32 5.96 9.70
CA VAL A 7 0.40 7.39 10.03
C VAL A 7 0.45 8.22 8.76
N ASP A 8 1.22 7.78 7.75
CA ASP A 8 1.28 8.46 6.45
C ASP A 8 -0.09 8.53 5.77
N LEU A 9 -0.83 7.42 5.73
CA LEU A 9 -2.18 7.39 5.16
C LEU A 9 -3.15 8.36 5.84
N ALA A 10 -3.07 8.50 7.16
CA ALA A 10 -3.89 9.44 7.92
C ALA A 10 -3.50 10.90 7.61
N ALA A 11 -2.21 11.21 7.60
CA ALA A 11 -1.71 12.55 7.30
C ALA A 11 -2.06 13.01 5.88
N PHE A 12 -1.98 12.11 4.89
CA PHE A 12 -2.39 12.44 3.52
C PHE A 12 -3.91 12.58 3.38
N GLY A 13 -4.71 11.82 4.14
CA GLY A 13 -6.16 12.03 4.22
C GLY A 13 -6.51 13.43 4.76
N GLU A 14 -5.86 13.83 5.85
CA GLU A 14 -6.03 15.18 6.42
C GLU A 14 -5.58 16.29 5.46
N LEU A 15 -4.51 16.05 4.70
CA LEU A 15 -4.06 16.97 3.65
C LEU A 15 -5.13 17.15 2.57
N ILE A 16 -5.76 16.06 2.09
CA ILE A 16 -6.84 16.13 1.10
C ILE A 16 -8.00 16.97 1.64
N ASP A 17 -8.46 16.68 2.86
CA ASP A 17 -9.58 17.40 3.47
C ASP A 17 -9.26 18.88 3.68
N THR A 18 -8.02 19.20 4.00
CA THR A 18 -7.56 20.58 4.17
C THR A 18 -7.49 21.33 2.84
N VAL A 19 -6.95 20.70 1.80
CA VAL A 19 -6.89 21.27 0.45
C VAL A 19 -8.31 21.46 -0.12
N GLY A 20 -9.20 20.49 0.08
CA GLY A 20 -10.60 20.59 -0.35
C GLY A 20 -11.33 21.76 0.31
N ARG A 21 -11.25 21.88 1.64
CA ARG A 21 -11.84 23.01 2.38
C ARG A 21 -11.26 24.37 1.95
N ALA A 22 -9.95 24.44 1.72
CA ALA A 22 -9.31 25.65 1.20
C ALA A 22 -9.82 26.01 -0.20
N ALA A 23 -9.99 25.02 -1.08
CA ALA A 23 -10.57 25.20 -2.42
C ALA A 23 -11.96 25.82 -2.36
N ASP A 24 -12.84 25.26 -1.52
CA ASP A 24 -14.22 25.70 -1.40
C ASP A 24 -14.32 27.10 -0.80
N ALA A 25 -13.53 27.39 0.25
CA ALA A 25 -13.45 28.72 0.85
C ALA A 25 -12.96 29.76 -0.17
N LEU A 26 -11.97 29.43 -0.99
CA LEU A 26 -11.44 30.31 -2.02
C LEU A 26 -12.41 30.49 -3.19
N LYS A 27 -13.14 29.45 -3.60
CA LYS A 27 -14.22 29.57 -4.61
C LYS A 27 -15.33 30.50 -4.11
N GLN A 28 -15.74 30.35 -2.85
CA GLN A 28 -16.74 31.22 -2.23
C GLN A 28 -16.24 32.67 -2.13
N SER A 29 -15.01 32.88 -1.67
CA SER A 29 -14.39 34.22 -1.60
C SER A 29 -14.23 34.85 -2.99
N SER A 30 -13.84 34.07 -3.99
CA SER A 30 -13.74 34.50 -5.39
C SER A 30 -15.10 34.88 -5.97
N GLY A 31 -16.15 34.11 -5.70
CA GLY A 31 -17.52 34.45 -6.07
C GLY A 31 -18.02 35.74 -5.42
N ALA A 32 -17.70 35.94 -4.14
CA ALA A 32 -18.00 37.19 -3.43
C ALA A 32 -17.23 38.38 -4.04
N LEU A 33 -15.94 38.21 -4.34
CA LEU A 33 -15.12 39.21 -5.04
C LEU A 33 -15.66 39.52 -6.44
N LYS A 34 -16.13 38.52 -7.19
CA LYS A 34 -16.72 38.69 -8.51
C LYS A 34 -18.00 39.55 -8.45
N ASN A 35 -18.83 39.30 -7.44
CA ASN A 35 -20.03 40.12 -7.17
C ASN A 35 -19.69 41.57 -6.80
N VAL A 36 -18.56 41.81 -6.12
CA VAL A 36 -18.08 43.17 -5.81
C VAL A 36 -17.43 43.83 -7.04
N SER A 37 -16.64 43.09 -7.82
CA SER A 37 -15.93 43.61 -9.02
C SER A 37 -16.87 44.09 -10.11
N ALA A 38 -17.99 43.38 -10.34
CA ALA A 38 -18.98 43.73 -11.36
C ALA A 38 -19.72 45.06 -11.07
N ARG A 39 -19.57 45.63 -9.86
CA ARG A 39 -20.15 46.92 -9.50
C ARG A 39 -19.14 48.03 -9.20
N ASP A 40 -17.88 47.73 -8.84
CA ASP A 40 -17.02 48.74 -8.19
C ASP A 40 -15.56 48.90 -8.69
N LEU A 41 -15.05 48.11 -9.65
CA LEU A 41 -13.62 48.20 -10.07
C LEU A 41 -13.35 49.07 -11.32
N GLY A 42 -14.39 49.50 -12.03
CA GLY A 42 -14.34 50.59 -13.01
C GLY A 42 -13.56 50.35 -14.31
N THR A 43 -12.85 49.23 -14.48
CA THR A 43 -12.12 48.92 -15.73
C THR A 43 -12.23 47.44 -16.14
N HIS A 44 -12.73 47.19 -17.36
CA HIS A 44 -12.93 45.86 -17.95
C HIS A 44 -11.67 44.96 -17.91
N SER A 45 -10.48 45.56 -17.93
CA SER A 45 -9.21 44.82 -17.84
C SER A 45 -8.99 44.18 -16.46
N LEU A 46 -9.36 44.88 -15.38
CA LEU A 46 -9.15 44.39 -14.02
C LEU A 46 -10.13 43.25 -13.70
N ASP A 47 -11.38 43.39 -14.13
CA ASP A 47 -12.40 42.34 -13.97
C ASP A 47 -12.03 41.07 -14.75
N SER A 48 -11.52 41.25 -15.98
CA SER A 48 -11.07 40.12 -16.80
C SER A 48 -9.84 39.42 -16.20
N ALA A 49 -8.89 40.17 -15.66
CA ALA A 49 -7.72 39.61 -14.99
C ALA A 49 -8.11 38.85 -13.71
N ALA A 50 -9.01 39.42 -12.91
CA ALA A 50 -9.54 38.79 -11.71
C ALA A 50 -10.27 37.47 -12.05
N ALA A 51 -11.15 37.48 -13.05
CA ALA A 51 -11.84 36.26 -13.49
C ALA A 51 -10.86 35.16 -13.95
N ARG A 52 -9.86 35.53 -14.75
CA ARG A 52 -8.82 34.58 -15.22
C ARG A 52 -7.96 34.03 -14.09
N PHE A 53 -7.63 34.85 -13.10
CA PHE A 53 -6.90 34.42 -11.91
C PHE A 53 -7.72 33.41 -11.12
N GLN A 54 -8.99 33.70 -10.86
CA GLN A 54 -9.90 32.83 -10.12
C GLN A 54 -10.05 31.46 -10.78
N ASP A 55 -10.28 31.42 -12.11
CA ASP A 55 -10.39 30.16 -12.86
C ASP A 55 -9.10 29.33 -12.78
N ARG A 56 -7.94 29.94 -13.06
CA ARG A 56 -6.65 29.24 -13.03
C ARG A 56 -6.29 28.75 -11.64
N TRP A 57 -6.57 29.55 -10.62
CA TRP A 57 -6.29 29.20 -9.23
C TRP A 57 -7.20 28.06 -8.75
N GLY A 58 -8.50 28.12 -9.08
CA GLY A 58 -9.44 27.04 -8.82
C GLY A 58 -9.01 25.73 -9.46
N TYR A 59 -8.63 25.77 -10.74
CA TYR A 59 -8.09 24.60 -11.45
C TYR A 59 -6.82 24.05 -10.78
N GLY A 60 -5.90 24.92 -10.37
CA GLY A 60 -4.66 24.51 -9.70
C GLY A 60 -4.94 23.74 -8.40
N ILE A 61 -5.89 24.22 -7.59
CA ILE A 61 -6.27 23.56 -6.33
C ILE A 61 -6.92 22.20 -6.59
N GLU A 62 -7.82 22.11 -7.57
CA GLU A 62 -8.42 20.83 -7.97
C GLU A 62 -7.37 19.80 -8.40
N LYS A 63 -6.34 20.24 -9.13
CA LYS A 63 -5.22 19.37 -9.53
C LYS A 63 -4.41 18.89 -8.34
N ILE A 64 -4.17 19.74 -7.34
CA ILE A 64 -3.47 19.37 -6.10
C ILE A 64 -4.30 18.37 -5.29
N ALA A 65 -5.61 18.60 -5.16
CA ALA A 65 -6.52 17.69 -4.47
C ALA A 65 -6.54 16.31 -5.15
N TYR A 66 -6.65 16.29 -6.49
CA TYR A 66 -6.61 15.05 -7.27
C TYR A 66 -5.29 14.29 -7.11
N ALA A 67 -4.15 14.99 -7.18
CA ALA A 67 -2.84 14.37 -6.99
C ALA A 67 -2.70 13.77 -5.59
N SER A 68 -3.17 14.49 -4.56
CA SER A 68 -3.14 14.02 -3.17
C SER A 68 -4.01 12.78 -2.96
N ALA A 69 -5.22 12.76 -3.54
CA ALA A 69 -6.11 11.59 -3.52
C ALA A 69 -5.46 10.38 -4.20
N THR A 70 -4.84 10.59 -5.36
CA THR A 70 -4.13 9.54 -6.10
C THR A 70 -2.98 8.94 -5.27
N MET A 71 -2.24 9.77 -4.54
CA MET A 71 -1.18 9.30 -3.62
C MET A 71 -1.74 8.45 -2.47
N VAL A 72 -2.85 8.89 -1.86
CA VAL A 72 -3.52 8.11 -0.80
C VAL A 72 -3.94 6.75 -1.31
N ASP A 73 -4.55 6.67 -2.49
CA ASP A 73 -5.00 5.40 -3.03
C ASP A 73 -3.82 4.47 -3.38
N GLY A 74 -2.73 5.01 -3.94
CA GLY A 74 -1.49 4.25 -4.14
C GLY A 74 -0.89 3.71 -2.83
N LEU A 75 -0.94 4.47 -1.74
CA LEU A 75 -0.50 4.00 -0.42
C LEU A 75 -1.42 2.93 0.18
N LYS A 76 -2.74 3.04 -0.01
CA LYS A 76 -3.70 2.00 0.39
C LYS A 76 -3.45 0.70 -0.37
N GLU A 77 -3.22 0.79 -1.67
CA GLU A 77 -2.88 -0.35 -2.51
C GLU A 77 -1.57 -1.00 -2.05
N THR A 78 -0.54 -0.19 -1.85
CA THR A 78 0.76 -0.64 -1.32
C THR A 78 0.58 -1.39 0.01
N ARG A 79 -0.16 -0.81 0.96
CA ARG A 79 -0.48 -1.47 2.24
C ARG A 79 -1.20 -2.80 2.04
N THR A 80 -2.18 -2.84 1.13
CA THR A 80 -2.96 -4.05 0.85
C THR A 80 -2.04 -5.15 0.29
N THR A 81 -1.13 -4.80 -0.61
CA THR A 81 -0.13 -5.72 -1.16
C THR A 81 0.80 -6.26 -0.07
N TYR A 82 1.31 -5.40 0.82
CA TYR A 82 2.13 -5.85 1.95
C TYR A 82 1.36 -6.74 2.93
N ALA A 83 0.09 -6.43 3.23
CA ALA A 83 -0.73 -7.25 4.11
C ALA A 83 -0.97 -8.65 3.52
N LYS A 84 -1.24 -8.73 2.21
CA LYS A 84 -1.38 -10.01 1.50
C LYS A 84 -0.07 -10.81 1.48
N ALA A 85 1.06 -10.14 1.26
CA ALA A 85 2.37 -10.78 1.28
C ALA A 85 2.70 -11.37 2.67
N GLU A 86 2.37 -10.63 3.73
CA GLU A 86 2.53 -11.10 5.11
C GLU A 86 1.62 -12.29 5.42
N GLU A 87 0.35 -12.24 5.02
CA GLU A 87 -0.59 -13.36 5.20
C GLU A 87 -0.13 -14.62 4.43
N SER A 88 0.40 -14.44 3.23
CA SER A 88 1.01 -15.52 2.45
C SER A 88 2.24 -16.10 3.16
N ASN A 89 3.11 -15.27 3.73
CA ASN A 89 4.26 -15.75 4.49
C ASN A 89 3.83 -16.51 5.75
N GLN A 90 2.85 -16.00 6.51
CA GLN A 90 2.36 -16.66 7.72
C GLN A 90 1.68 -17.99 7.42
N SER A 91 0.92 -18.08 6.32
CA SER A 91 0.30 -19.34 5.89
C SER A 91 1.33 -20.38 5.45
N LEU A 92 2.38 -19.96 4.73
CA LEU A 92 3.51 -20.82 4.38
C LEU A 92 4.23 -21.31 5.65
N MET A 93 4.55 -20.42 6.59
CA MET A 93 5.22 -20.81 7.84
C MET A 93 4.39 -21.81 8.66
N LYS A 94 3.07 -21.59 8.79
CA LYS A 94 2.17 -22.55 9.44
C LYS A 94 2.15 -23.92 8.74
N MET A 95 2.20 -23.93 7.41
CA MET A 95 2.23 -25.16 6.63
C MET A 95 3.55 -25.94 6.81
N PHE A 96 4.67 -25.26 7.08
CA PHE A 96 5.97 -25.88 7.38
C PHE A 96 6.16 -26.24 8.87
N GLU A 97 5.53 -25.52 9.80
CA GLU A 97 5.53 -25.87 11.24
C GLU A 97 4.64 -27.08 11.57
N ALA A 98 3.51 -27.24 10.88
CA ALA A 98 2.59 -28.36 11.08
C ALA A 98 3.25 -29.76 10.95
N PRO A 99 4.10 -30.06 9.94
CA PRO A 99 4.80 -31.34 9.84
C PRO A 99 5.97 -31.49 10.83
N LEU A 100 6.49 -30.42 11.43
CA LEU A 100 7.58 -30.49 12.43
C LEU A 100 7.05 -30.63 13.86
N SER A 101 5.87 -30.08 14.17
CA SER A 101 5.24 -30.23 15.49
C SER A 101 4.47 -31.56 15.66
N ALA A 102 4.15 -32.25 14.57
CA ALA A 102 3.48 -33.56 14.58
C ALA A 102 4.47 -34.76 14.62
N GLY A 103 5.76 -34.51 14.86
CA GLY A 103 6.84 -35.49 14.74
C GLY A 103 7.63 -35.75 16.03
N GLY A 104 6.96 -35.80 17.18
CA GLY A 104 7.54 -36.31 18.43
C GLY A 104 6.88 -37.63 18.83
N SER A 105 7.56 -38.76 18.61
CA SER A 105 7.16 -40.15 18.89
C SER A 105 6.45 -40.90 17.75
N GLY A 106 7.15 -41.13 16.64
CA GLY A 106 6.81 -42.17 15.65
C GLY A 106 8.00 -43.12 15.48
N PRO A 107 7.79 -44.45 15.37
CA PRO A 107 8.87 -45.43 15.42
C PRO A 107 9.84 -45.25 14.25
N ALA A 108 11.12 -45.45 14.53
CA ALA A 108 12.23 -45.23 13.61
C ALA A 108 12.00 -45.88 12.23
N PRO A 109 12.32 -45.18 11.12
CA PRO A 109 12.32 -45.79 9.80
C PRO A 109 13.41 -46.86 9.74
N GLN A 110 13.00 -48.12 9.67
CA GLN A 110 13.90 -49.26 9.53
C GLN A 110 14.51 -49.23 8.12
N SER A 111 15.84 -49.20 8.05
CA SER A 111 16.59 -49.25 6.80
C SER A 111 16.36 -50.58 6.07
N PRO A 112 16.05 -50.60 4.76
CA PRO A 112 15.95 -51.83 3.99
C PRO A 112 17.36 -52.26 3.56
N ALA A 113 18.12 -52.86 4.47
CA ALA A 113 19.42 -53.44 4.16
C ALA A 113 19.59 -54.79 4.85
N SER A 114 18.70 -55.73 4.53
CA SER A 114 18.96 -57.15 4.80
C SER A 114 18.18 -58.02 3.82
N GLN A 115 18.61 -57.99 2.56
CA GLN A 115 18.30 -59.08 1.62
C GLN A 115 19.64 -59.64 1.13
N ARG A 116 20.29 -60.39 2.03
CA ARG A 116 21.52 -61.11 1.74
C ARG A 116 21.13 -62.44 1.10
N VAL A 117 21.44 -62.54 -0.20
CA VAL A 117 21.22 -63.68 -1.11
C VAL A 117 21.82 -64.98 -0.53
N PRO A 118 21.17 -66.15 -0.68
CA PRO A 118 21.69 -67.41 -0.17
C PRO A 118 22.75 -68.01 -1.11
N GLY A 119 23.88 -68.44 -0.51
CA GLY A 119 24.70 -69.57 -0.95
C GLY A 119 25.65 -69.37 -2.13
N ILE A 120 26.96 -69.35 -1.84
CA ILE A 120 28.07 -70.13 -2.46
C ILE A 120 29.35 -69.78 -1.65
N LEU A 121 29.80 -70.66 -0.74
CA LEU A 121 30.84 -71.69 -0.89
C LEU A 121 32.27 -71.16 -1.18
N ASN A 122 33.22 -71.57 -0.31
CA ASN A 122 34.70 -71.48 -0.42
C ASN A 122 35.37 -70.11 -0.28
N MET A 123 36.56 -69.96 0.32
CA MET A 123 37.49 -70.83 1.05
C MET A 123 38.52 -69.90 1.74
N ASP A 124 38.89 -70.28 2.97
CA ASP A 124 40.16 -70.11 3.70
C ASP A 124 40.84 -68.74 4.04
N PRO A 125 41.50 -68.66 5.23
CA PRO A 125 42.18 -67.48 5.75
C PRO A 125 43.69 -67.52 5.49
N HIS A 126 44.29 -66.39 5.11
CA HIS A 126 45.74 -66.22 5.17
C HIS A 126 46.08 -64.95 5.96
N GLU A 127 46.82 -65.21 7.04
CA GLU A 127 47.87 -64.43 7.74
C GLU A 127 47.92 -62.90 7.58
#